data_AF-A0A8T3SS66-F1
#
_entry.id   AF-A0A8T3SS66-F1
#
_cell.length_a   1.000
_cell.length_b   1.000
_cell.length_c   1.000
_cell.angle_alpha   90.00
_cell.angle_beta   90.00
_cell.angle_gamma   90.00
#
_symmetry.space_group_name_H-M   'P 1'
#
loop_
_entity.id
_entity.type
_entity.pdbx_description
1 polymer ?
#
loop_
_entity_poly.entity_id
_entity_poly.type
_entity_poly.pdbx_seq_one_letter_code
_entity_poly.pdbx_strand_id
1 'polypeptide(L)'
;MSKLKAIGTTWLAVAALSIAVTVVFRVDSAQIVVTLALALVTAALGGWMVLRPSTAAVGASLGVGIVWLAVYAGLAVLQSDEIAAWVTDAFLAVVGGVVGFVAWTRTSTAARPEADQNPGTLR
;
A
#
# COMPACT_ATOMS: atom_id res chain seq x y z
N MET A 1 -15.96 -2.51 11.52
CA MET A 1 -14.54 -2.90 11.33
C MET A 1 -13.65 -1.73 11.74
N SER A 2 -12.53 -1.96 12.44
CA SER A 2 -11.62 -0.84 12.79
C SER A 2 -10.91 -0.33 11.54
N LYS A 3 -10.55 0.96 11.51
CA LYS A 3 -9.92 1.61 10.34
C LYS A 3 -8.62 0.89 9.90
N LEU A 4 -7.81 0.45 10.85
CA LEU A 4 -6.60 -0.33 10.62
C LEU A 4 -6.87 -1.69 10.00
N LYS A 5 -7.93 -2.38 10.45
CA LYS A 5 -8.35 -3.65 9.83
C LYS A 5 -8.82 -3.43 8.40
N ALA A 6 -9.52 -2.32 8.11
CA ALA A 6 -9.91 -1.96 6.75
C ALA A 6 -8.71 -1.75 5.82
N ILE A 7 -7.71 -0.99 6.27
CA ILE A 7 -6.46 -0.81 5.51
C ILE A 7 -5.76 -2.15 5.29
N GLY A 8 -5.68 -2.98 6.32
CA GLY A 8 -5.10 -4.33 6.22
C GLY A 8 -5.84 -5.22 5.22
N THR A 9 -7.18 -5.21 5.23
CA THR A 9 -8.00 -5.93 4.25
C THR A 9 -7.77 -5.42 2.84
N THR A 10 -7.60 -4.11 2.65
CA THR A 10 -7.26 -3.56 1.34
C THR A 10 -5.89 -4.04 0.87
N TRP A 11 -4.87 -4.10 1.73
CA TRP A 11 -3.57 -4.70 1.38
C TRP A 11 -3.67 -6.17 0.96
N LEU A 12 -4.54 -6.96 1.61
CA LEU A 12 -4.82 -8.32 1.19
C LEU A 12 -5.47 -8.38 -0.20
N ALA A 13 -6.42 -7.48 -0.49
CA ALA A 13 -7.05 -7.38 -1.79
C ALA A 13 -6.04 -6.97 -2.89
N VAL A 14 -5.14 -6.03 -2.59
CA VAL A 14 -4.06 -5.61 -3.49
C VAL A 14 -3.09 -6.76 -3.77
N ALA A 15 -2.71 -7.53 -2.74
CA ALA A 15 -1.87 -8.70 -2.91
C ALA A 15 -2.53 -9.74 -3.83
N ALA A 16 -3.81 -10.05 -3.60
CA ALA A 16 -4.56 -10.99 -4.43
C ALA A 16 -4.68 -10.51 -5.88
N LEU A 17 -4.95 -9.21 -6.08
CA LEU A 17 -5.02 -8.58 -7.39
C LEU A 17 -3.67 -8.67 -8.12
N SER A 18 -2.55 -8.37 -7.46
CA SER A 18 -1.22 -8.51 -8.05
C SER A 18 -0.90 -9.93 -8.46
N ILE A 19 -1.29 -10.93 -7.65
CA ILE A 19 -1.11 -12.34 -8.03
C ILE A 19 -1.94 -12.67 -9.27
N ALA A 20 -3.21 -12.27 -9.31
CA ALA A 20 -4.08 -12.51 -10.47
C ALA A 20 -3.51 -11.86 -11.75
N VAL A 21 -3.06 -10.61 -11.64
CA VAL A 21 -2.40 -9.89 -12.73
C VAL A 21 -1.14 -10.61 -13.19
N THR A 22 -0.32 -11.12 -12.26
CA THR A 22 0.90 -11.87 -12.58
C THR A 22 0.58 -13.07 -13.45
N VAL A 23 -0.44 -13.85 -13.06
CA VAL A 23 -0.84 -15.06 -13.78
C VAL A 23 -1.37 -14.77 -15.18
N VAL A 24 -2.07 -13.64 -15.37
CA VAL A 24 -2.73 -13.32 -16.64
C VAL A 24 -1.80 -12.60 -17.62
N PHE A 25 -0.98 -11.67 -17.13
CA PHE A 25 -0.29 -10.70 -18.00
C PHE A 25 1.22 -10.82 -18.00
N ARG A 26 1.83 -11.50 -17.02
CA ARG A 26 3.29 -11.56 -16.93
C ARG A 26 3.86 -12.85 -17.52
N VAL A 27 4.71 -12.68 -18.52
CA VAL A 27 5.48 -13.75 -19.18
C VAL A 27 6.97 -13.68 -18.85
N ASP A 28 7.47 -12.50 -18.49
CA ASP A 28 8.86 -12.33 -18.08
C ASP A 28 9.10 -12.86 -16.65
N SER A 29 10.08 -13.77 -16.52
CA SER A 29 10.40 -14.44 -15.26
C SER A 29 10.84 -13.47 -14.16
N ALA A 30 11.59 -12.41 -14.49
CA ALA A 30 12.06 -11.46 -13.48
C ALA A 30 10.89 -10.64 -12.94
N GLN A 31 9.97 -10.21 -13.80
CA GLN A 31 8.78 -9.48 -13.37
C GLN A 31 7.80 -10.35 -12.59
N ILE A 32 7.65 -11.63 -12.94
CA ILE A 32 6.87 -12.58 -12.16
C ILE A 32 7.41 -12.66 -10.73
N VAL A 33 8.72 -12.86 -10.58
CA VAL A 33 9.38 -12.97 -9.26
C VAL A 33 9.21 -11.69 -8.45
N VAL A 34 9.44 -10.52 -9.06
CA VAL A 34 9.30 -9.22 -8.38
C VAL A 34 7.86 -8.96 -7.92
N THR A 35 6.89 -9.22 -8.80
CA THR A 35 5.47 -8.99 -8.53
C THR A 35 4.96 -9.91 -7.42
N LEU A 36 5.37 -11.19 -7.44
CA LEU A 36 5.02 -12.16 -6.38
C LEU A 36 5.69 -11.82 -5.05
N ALA A 37 6.95 -11.42 -5.05
CA ALA A 37 7.65 -11.01 -3.83
C ALA A 37 6.95 -9.80 -3.18
N LEU A 38 6.59 -8.79 -3.98
CA LEU A 38 5.82 -7.64 -3.52
C LEU A 38 4.44 -8.06 -3.00
N ALA A 39 3.73 -8.93 -3.71
CA ALA A 39 2.43 -9.43 -3.29
C ALA A 39 2.50 -10.12 -1.93
N LEU A 40 3.53 -10.95 -1.68
CA LEU A 40 3.76 -11.60 -0.39
C LEU A 40 4.03 -10.59 0.73
N VAL A 41 4.85 -9.57 0.48
CA VAL A 41 5.10 -8.48 1.45
C VAL A 41 3.80 -7.76 1.80
N THR A 42 2.98 -7.43 0.81
CA THR A 42 1.67 -6.80 1.05
C THR A 42 0.68 -7.72 1.75
N ALA A 43 0.69 -9.01 1.45
CA ALA A 43 -0.15 -9.99 2.14
C ALA A 43 0.23 -10.11 3.62
N ALA A 44 1.54 -10.19 3.91
CA ALA A 44 2.07 -10.23 5.28
C ALA A 44 1.72 -8.96 6.05
N LEU A 45 1.89 -7.78 5.44
CA LEU A 45 1.50 -6.50 6.03
C LEU A 45 -0.02 -6.43 6.29
N GLY A 46 -0.83 -6.82 5.31
CA GLY A 46 -2.29 -6.84 5.42
C GLY A 46 -2.75 -7.77 6.54
N GLY A 47 -2.19 -8.98 6.60
CA GLY A 47 -2.43 -9.94 7.67
C GLY A 47 -2.01 -9.40 9.04
N TRP A 48 -0.84 -8.76 9.13
CA TRP A 48 -0.37 -8.13 10.36
C TRP A 48 -1.34 -7.05 10.85
N MET A 49 -1.79 -6.15 9.97
CA MET A 49 -2.75 -5.09 10.31
C MET A 49 -4.13 -5.63 10.71
N VAL A 50 -4.58 -6.73 10.10
CA VAL A 50 -5.87 -7.37 10.43
C VAL A 50 -5.80 -8.09 11.78
N LEU A 51 -4.72 -8.84 12.03
CA LEU A 51 -4.57 -9.70 13.21
C LEU A 51 -4.06 -8.94 14.45
N ARG A 52 -3.06 -8.06 14.28
CA ARG A 52 -2.42 -7.27 15.35
C ARG A 52 -2.17 -5.82 14.90
N PRO A 53 -3.22 -4.99 14.82
CA PRO A 53 -3.09 -3.58 14.47
C PRO A 53 -2.17 -2.83 15.46
N SER A 54 -1.16 -2.14 14.94
CA SER A 54 -0.17 -1.38 15.73
C SER A 54 0.33 -0.16 14.96
N THR A 55 0.93 0.80 15.66
CA THR A 55 1.56 1.99 15.06
C THR A 55 2.77 1.62 14.18
N ALA A 56 3.51 0.56 14.53
CA ALA A 56 4.57 0.02 13.69
C ALA A 56 4.03 -0.47 12.33
N ALA A 57 2.86 -1.14 12.33
CA ALA A 57 2.22 -1.58 11.09
C ALA A 57 1.77 -0.39 10.21
N VAL A 58 1.40 0.75 10.80
CA VAL A 58 1.11 1.99 10.05
C VAL A 58 2.36 2.52 9.37
N GLY A 59 3.47 2.62 10.09
CA GLY A 59 4.75 3.06 9.53
C GLY A 59 5.22 2.15 8.39
N ALA A 60 5.13 0.83 8.59
CA ALA A 60 5.42 -0.15 7.56
C ALA A 60 4.52 0.00 6.32
N SER A 61 3.23 0.30 6.51
CA SER A 61 2.29 0.52 5.41
C SER A 61 2.66 1.70 4.52
N LEU A 62 3.18 2.78 5.08
CA LEU A 62 3.66 3.91 4.27
C LEU A 62 4.89 3.51 3.45
N GLY A 63 5.88 2.88 4.09
CA GLY A 63 7.09 2.42 3.41
C GLY A 63 6.81 1.43 2.28
N VAL A 64 5.95 0.43 2.53
CA VAL A 64 5.52 -0.54 1.52
C VAL A 64 4.78 0.15 0.37
N GLY A 65 3.91 1.13 0.66
CA GLY A 65 3.24 1.91 -0.38
C GLY A 65 4.19 2.68 -1.29
N ILE A 66 5.24 3.29 -0.73
CA ILE A 66 6.27 4.01 -1.51
C ILE A 66 7.07 3.05 -2.39
N VAL A 67 7.55 1.94 -1.83
CA VAL A 67 8.30 0.92 -2.58
C VAL A 67 7.46 0.35 -3.70
N TRP A 68 6.20 0.00 -3.41
CA TRP A 68 5.25 -0.49 -4.39
C TRP A 68 5.08 0.48 -5.54
N LEU A 69 4.78 1.75 -5.25
CA LEU A 69 4.61 2.79 -6.26
C LEU A 69 5.86 2.93 -7.14
N ALA A 70 7.05 3.01 -6.53
CA ALA A 70 8.30 3.19 -7.24
C ALA A 70 8.61 2.02 -8.19
N VAL A 71 8.39 0.78 -7.75
CA VAL A 71 8.65 -0.42 -8.57
C VAL A 71 7.73 -0.45 -9.77
N TYR A 72 6.42 -0.35 -9.58
CA TYR A 72 5.48 -0.45 -10.71
C TYR A 72 5.52 0.77 -11.63
N ALA A 73 5.78 1.98 -11.10
CA ALA A 73 6.03 3.14 -11.96
C ALA A 73 7.29 2.95 -12.81
N GLY A 74 8.37 2.41 -12.24
CA GLY A 74 9.58 2.08 -12.97
C GLY A 74 9.34 1.04 -14.07
N LEU A 75 8.60 -0.03 -13.75
CA LEU A 75 8.24 -1.05 -14.74
C LEU A 75 7.36 -0.50 -15.87
N ALA A 76 6.39 0.37 -15.55
CA ALA A 76 5.56 1.02 -16.56
C ALA A 76 6.37 1.88 -17.55
N VAL A 77 7.42 2.55 -17.07
CA VAL A 77 8.33 3.31 -17.96
C VAL A 77 9.15 2.36 -18.83
N LEU A 78 9.70 1.29 -18.24
CA LEU A 78 10.54 0.32 -18.95
C LEU A 78 9.78 -0.49 -20.01
N GLN A 79 8.48 -0.73 -19.82
CA GLN A 79 7.64 -1.50 -20.72
C GLN A 79 6.68 -0.62 -21.54
N SER A 80 7.01 0.65 -21.73
CA SER A 80 6.15 1.62 -22.42
C SER A 80 5.80 1.24 -23.86
N ASP A 81 6.63 0.44 -24.51
CA ASP A 81 6.39 -0.08 -25.87
C ASP A 81 5.39 -1.25 -25.92
N GLU A 82 5.06 -1.85 -24.77
CA GLU A 82 4.08 -2.95 -24.64
C GLU A 82 2.81 -2.47 -23.91
N ILE A 83 1.77 -2.15 -24.69
CA ILE A 83 0.53 -1.53 -24.16
C ILE A 83 -0.06 -2.30 -22.98
N ALA A 84 -0.15 -3.63 -23.07
CA ALA A 84 -0.71 -4.44 -22.01
C ALA A 84 0.13 -4.40 -20.72
N ALA A 85 1.45 -4.32 -20.85
CA ALA A 85 2.37 -4.34 -19.72
C ALA A 85 2.38 -2.99 -18.98
N TRP A 86 2.57 -1.87 -19.68
CA TRP A 86 2.66 -0.58 -19.00
C TRP A 86 1.33 -0.12 -18.39
N VAL A 87 0.18 -0.44 -19.01
CA VAL A 87 -1.15 -0.12 -18.46
C VAL A 87 -1.39 -0.85 -17.15
N THR A 88 -1.01 -2.13 -17.11
CA THR A 88 -1.14 -2.97 -15.92
C THR A 88 -0.27 -2.45 -14.78
N ASP A 89 0.95 -2.02 -15.10
CA ASP A 89 1.88 -1.52 -14.11
C ASP A 89 1.52 -0.12 -13.60
N ALA A 90 1.03 0.75 -14.49
CA ALA A 90 0.45 2.02 -14.09
C ALA A 90 -0.76 1.82 -13.16
N PHE A 91 -1.63 0.86 -13.45
CA PHE A 91 -2.77 0.54 -12.60
C PHE A 91 -2.33 0.04 -11.21
N LEU A 92 -1.38 -0.90 -11.15
CA LEU A 92 -0.84 -1.40 -9.87
C LEU A 92 -0.14 -0.31 -9.07
N ALA A 93 0.59 0.60 -9.74
CA ALA A 93 1.23 1.76 -9.12
C ALA A 93 0.19 2.66 -8.44
N VAL A 94 -0.89 3.02 -9.15
CA VAL A 94 -1.96 3.87 -8.62
C VAL A 94 -2.68 3.20 -7.45
N VAL A 95 -3.04 1.92 -7.58
CA VAL A 95 -3.76 1.20 -6.52
C VAL A 95 -2.94 1.14 -5.24
N GLY A 96 -1.67 0.71 -5.30
CA GLY A 96 -0.82 0.65 -4.10
C GLY A 96 -0.53 2.02 -3.50
N GLY A 97 -0.31 3.03 -4.36
CA GLY A 97 -0.08 4.42 -3.93
C GLY A 97 -1.27 5.02 -3.19
N VAL A 98 -2.48 4.85 -3.71
CA VAL A 98 -3.72 5.34 -3.06
C VAL A 98 -3.93 4.65 -1.71
N VAL A 99 -3.69 3.35 -1.61
CA VAL A 99 -3.84 2.61 -0.35
C VAL A 99 -2.84 3.09 0.71
N GLY A 100 -1.56 3.24 0.34
CA GLY A 100 -0.54 3.80 1.23
C GLY A 100 -0.84 5.22 1.69
N PHE A 101 -1.30 6.07 0.78
CA PHE A 101 -1.66 7.46 1.08
C PHE A 101 -2.88 7.59 2.00
N VAL A 102 -3.92 6.77 1.78
CA VAL A 102 -5.10 6.71 2.65
C VAL A 102 -4.73 6.23 4.06
N ALA A 103 -3.79 5.30 4.18
CA ALA A 103 -3.28 4.87 5.49
C ALA A 103 -2.62 6.02 6.24
N TRP A 104 -1.77 6.80 5.57
CA TRP A 104 -1.07 7.95 6.14
C TRP A 104 -2.01 9.08 6.58
N THR A 105 -2.83 9.59 5.66
CA THR A 105 -3.73 10.73 5.91
C THR A 105 -4.67 10.52 7.09
N ARG A 106 -5.17 9.29 7.26
CA ARG A 106 -6.13 8.97 8.34
C ARG A 106 -5.50 8.74 9.70
N THR A 107 -4.18 8.53 9.75
CA THR A 107 -3.42 8.47 11.01
C THR A 107 -2.90 9.84 11.44
N SER A 108 -2.57 10.71 10.49
CA SER A 108 -2.15 12.09 10.78
C SER A 108 -3.25 12.94 11.43
N THR A 109 -4.53 12.64 11.18
CA THR A 109 -5.66 13.34 11.83
C THR A 109 -5.84 12.97 13.31
N ALA A 110 -5.41 11.78 13.73
CA ALA A 110 -5.52 11.33 15.12
C ALA A 110 -4.38 11.89 16.01
N ALA A 111 -3.30 12.37 15.39
CA ALA A 111 -2.11 12.90 16.06
C ALA A 111 -2.16 14.42 16.30
N ARG A 112 -3.34 15.06 16.19
CA ARG A 112 -3.56 16.44 16.65
C ARG A 112 -4.27 16.42 18.01
N PRO A 113 -3.58 16.13 19.13
CA PRO A 113 -4.13 16.38 20.44
C PRO A 113 -4.18 17.90 20.64
N GLU A 114 -5.38 18.43 20.81
CA GLU A 114 -5.75 19.21 22.01
C GLU A 114 -4.79 20.31 22.52
N ALA A 115 -3.95 20.89 21.66
CA ALA A 115 -3.11 22.05 21.98
C ALA A 115 -3.92 23.36 22.11
N ASP A 116 -5.25 23.26 22.24
CA ASP A 116 -6.20 24.37 22.32
C ASP A 116 -7.14 24.29 23.55
N GLN A 117 -6.96 23.32 24.46
CA GLN A 117 -7.74 23.24 25.71
C GLN A 117 -6.94 23.66 26.95
N ASN A 118 -6.19 24.76 26.87
CA ASN A 118 -5.87 25.50 28.10
C ASN A 118 -6.27 26.98 28.00
N PRO A 119 -7.57 27.28 28.00
CA PRO A 119 -8.04 28.62 28.29
C PRO A 119 -8.08 28.82 29.81
N GLY A 120 -6.92 29.04 30.42
CA GLY A 120 -6.83 29.68 31.73
C GLY A 120 -7.17 28.81 32.95
N THR A 121 -6.14 28.27 33.60
CA THR A 121 -6.17 28.00 35.03
C THR A 121 -5.59 29.19 35.82
N LEU A 122 -6.52 30.07 36.19
CA LEU A 122 -6.68 30.71 37.51
C LEU A 122 -5.49 31.50 38.09
N ARG A 123 -5.58 32.82 37.97
CA ARG A 123 -5.03 33.77 38.96
C ARG A 123 -5.86 33.76 40.23
#